data_AF-A0A382EYA4-F1
#
_entry.id   AF-A0A382EYA4-F1
#
_cell.length_a   1.000
_cell.length_b   1.000
_cell.length_c   1.000
_cell.angle_alpha   90.00
_cell.angle_beta   90.00
_cell.angle_gamma   90.00
#
_symmetry.space_group_name_H-M   'P 1'
#
loop_
_entity.id
_entity.type
_entity.pdbx_description
1 polymer ?
#
loop_
_entity_poly.entity_id
_entity_poly.type
_entity_poly.pdbx_seq_one_letter_code
_entity_poly.pdbx_strand_id
1 'polypeptide(L)'
;MKSKIYKNFDLKKFIKLLQPQDFDNQKQIYLDFLQSCSTKKESANQIEERWSKSGFDNLLDSMIESGKFFPYVSDNFKMEEKKSFEGDEFGNVMEGRNESITFFLISSKVNKTFYIVVYINNKDGNDGFYVHKKFKSKK
;
A
#
# COMPACT_ATOMS: atom_id res chain seq x y z
N MET A 1 -9.23 10.95 -14.44
CA MET A 1 -9.29 11.22 -12.99
C MET A 1 -7.90 11.64 -12.54
N LYS A 2 -7.77 12.82 -11.93
CA LYS A 2 -6.49 13.31 -11.39
C LYS A 2 -6.25 12.64 -10.03
N SER A 3 -5.05 12.16 -9.75
CA SER A 3 -4.67 11.78 -8.38
C SER A 3 -4.62 13.04 -7.51
N LYS A 4 -4.90 12.87 -6.22
CA LYS A 4 -4.76 13.94 -5.22
C LYS A 4 -3.29 14.26 -4.89
N ILE A 5 -2.36 13.38 -5.28
CA ILE A 5 -0.94 13.43 -4.91
C ILE A 5 -0.06 13.76 -6.12
N TYR A 6 -0.36 13.16 -7.28
CA TYR A 6 0.50 13.28 -8.44
C TYR A 6 -0.25 13.42 -9.76
N LYS A 7 0.10 14.46 -10.52
CA LYS A 7 -0.59 14.79 -11.78
C LYS A 7 -0.51 13.67 -12.82
N ASN A 8 0.56 12.86 -12.79
CA ASN A 8 0.84 11.82 -13.78
C ASN A 8 0.42 10.41 -13.33
N PHE A 9 -0.29 10.27 -12.22
CA PHE A 9 -0.74 8.97 -11.75
C PHE A 9 -1.66 8.28 -12.77
N ASP A 10 -1.23 7.13 -13.28
CA ASP A 10 -2.04 6.24 -14.11
C ASP A 10 -2.72 5.17 -13.26
N LEU A 11 -3.99 5.43 -12.92
CA LEU A 11 -4.82 4.51 -12.14
C LEU A 11 -5.00 3.14 -12.80
N LYS A 12 -5.05 3.06 -14.13
CA LYS A 12 -5.20 1.78 -14.83
C LYS A 12 -3.92 0.97 -14.72
N LYS A 13 -2.76 1.63 -14.86
CA LYS A 13 -1.45 1.01 -14.63
C LYS A 13 -1.31 0.54 -13.19
N PHE A 14 -1.66 1.37 -12.21
CA PHE A 14 -1.60 1.00 -10.80
C PHE A 14 -2.43 -0.25 -10.49
N ILE A 15 -3.71 -0.29 -10.91
CA ILE A 15 -4.58 -1.45 -10.69
C ILE A 15 -4.03 -2.74 -11.33
N LYS A 16 -3.32 -2.63 -12.47
CA LYS A 16 -2.66 -3.80 -13.09
C LYS A 16 -1.48 -4.30 -12.27
N LEU A 17 -0.76 -3.42 -11.59
CA LEU A 17 0.40 -3.76 -10.77
C LEU A 17 0.01 -4.39 -9.44
N LEU A 18 -1.17 -4.07 -8.88
CA LEU A 18 -1.72 -4.66 -7.65
C LEU A 18 -1.99 -6.18 -7.79
N GLN A 19 -0.95 -6.99 -7.65
CA GLN A 19 -0.97 -8.44 -7.71
C GLN A 19 -0.70 -9.04 -6.32
N PRO A 20 -1.34 -10.18 -6.00
CA PRO A 20 -1.02 -10.94 -4.79
C PRO A 20 0.46 -11.28 -4.71
N GLN A 21 0.98 -11.24 -3.48
CA GLN A 21 2.32 -11.68 -3.11
C GLN A 21 2.21 -12.52 -1.83
N ASP A 22 3.06 -13.54 -1.73
CA ASP A 22 3.04 -14.47 -0.60
C ASP A 22 3.60 -13.81 0.67
N PHE A 23 4.74 -13.14 0.54
CA PHE A 23 5.38 -12.34 1.58
C PHE A 23 6.25 -11.28 0.93
N ASP A 24 6.23 -10.07 1.47
CA ASP A 24 7.07 -8.99 1.02
C ASP A 24 7.44 -8.08 2.20
N ASN A 25 8.74 -7.95 2.43
CA ASN A 25 9.34 -7.07 3.43
C ASN A 25 9.65 -5.68 2.85
N GLN A 26 9.09 -5.37 1.69
CA GLN A 26 9.12 -4.07 1.07
C GLN A 26 7.73 -3.45 1.02
N LYS A 27 7.70 -2.15 0.79
CA LYS A 27 6.45 -1.42 0.54
C LYS A 27 6.05 -1.56 -0.94
N GLN A 28 5.89 -2.78 -1.48
CA GLN A 28 5.64 -2.97 -2.93
C GLN A 28 4.43 -2.21 -3.47
N ILE A 29 3.36 -2.03 -2.69
CA ILE A 29 2.23 -1.18 -3.13
C ILE A 29 2.68 0.27 -3.37
N TYR A 30 3.61 0.79 -2.55
CA TYR A 30 4.18 2.12 -2.76
C TYR A 30 5.09 2.15 -4.00
N LEU A 31 5.90 1.12 -4.22
CA LEU A 31 6.72 0.98 -5.43
C LEU A 31 5.85 0.92 -6.70
N ASP A 32 4.77 0.16 -6.67
CA ASP A 32 3.77 0.09 -7.76
C ASP A 32 3.12 1.45 -8.01
N PHE A 33 2.86 2.20 -6.93
CA PHE A 33 2.34 3.55 -7.02
C PHE A 33 3.35 4.51 -7.69
N LEU A 34 4.61 4.52 -7.28
CA LEU A 34 5.68 5.31 -7.92
C LEU A 34 5.82 4.93 -9.40
N GLN A 35 5.82 3.64 -9.69
CA GLN A 35 5.88 3.12 -11.05
C GLN A 35 4.68 3.56 -11.88
N SER A 36 3.49 3.65 -11.29
CA SER A 36 2.29 4.19 -11.95
C SER A 36 2.31 5.70 -12.17
N CYS A 37 3.19 6.44 -11.48
CA CYS A 37 3.39 7.88 -11.62
C CYS A 37 4.53 8.24 -12.59
N SER A 38 5.46 7.30 -12.84
CA SER A 38 6.60 7.47 -13.74
C SER A 38 6.18 7.85 -15.17
N THR A 39 7.03 8.63 -15.84
CA THR A 39 6.87 9.03 -17.23
C THR A 39 8.16 8.84 -18.00
N LYS A 40 8.16 9.09 -19.31
CA LYS A 40 9.40 9.11 -20.12
C LYS A 40 10.42 10.16 -19.64
N LYS A 41 9.99 11.18 -18.92
CA LYS A 41 10.84 12.30 -18.46
C LYS A 41 11.29 12.15 -17.00
N GLU A 42 10.67 11.25 -16.25
CA GLU A 42 10.87 11.16 -14.80
C GLU A 42 10.59 9.72 -14.34
N SER A 43 11.61 9.07 -13.78
CA SER A 43 11.52 7.69 -13.31
C SER A 43 10.89 7.58 -11.92
N ALA A 44 10.50 6.37 -11.51
CA ALA A 44 10.00 6.10 -10.17
C ALA A 44 11.00 6.53 -9.08
N ASN A 45 12.29 6.18 -9.25
CA ASN A 45 13.35 6.55 -8.30
C ASN A 45 13.52 8.07 -8.19
N GLN A 46 13.40 8.81 -9.29
CA GLN A 46 13.47 10.28 -9.26
C GLN A 46 12.27 10.90 -8.52
N ILE A 47 11.08 10.30 -8.65
CA ILE A 47 9.89 10.72 -7.90
C ILE A 47 10.11 10.47 -6.40
N GLU A 48 10.58 9.28 -6.05
CA GLU A 48 10.85 8.87 -4.68
C GLU A 48 11.88 9.78 -4.00
N GLU A 49 13.03 10.02 -4.64
CA GLU A 49 14.08 10.87 -4.10
C GLU A 49 13.58 12.30 -3.81
N ARG A 50 12.78 12.86 -4.73
CA ARG A 50 12.19 14.18 -4.54
C ARG A 50 11.19 14.19 -3.38
N TRP A 51 10.39 13.14 -3.24
CA TRP A 51 9.37 13.04 -2.19
C TRP A 51 10.00 12.86 -0.81
N SER A 52 11.01 12.02 -0.69
CA SER A 52 11.76 11.86 0.56
C SER A 52 12.39 13.19 1.01
N LYS A 53 13.01 13.95 0.09
CA LYS A 53 13.53 15.31 0.39
C LYS A 53 12.46 16.31 0.86
N SER A 54 11.18 16.07 0.54
CA SER A 54 10.06 16.90 0.97
C SER A 54 9.43 16.48 2.30
N GLY A 55 9.95 15.42 2.93
CA GLY A 55 9.39 14.86 4.17
C GLY A 55 8.11 14.04 3.93
N PHE A 56 7.89 13.54 2.71
CA PHE A 56 6.72 12.74 2.37
C PHE A 56 6.69 11.39 3.12
N ASP A 57 7.84 10.90 3.58
CA ASP A 57 7.99 9.61 4.25
C ASP A 57 7.10 9.51 5.49
N ASN A 58 7.07 10.56 6.33
CA ASN A 58 6.18 10.60 7.51
C ASN A 58 4.68 10.55 7.14
N LEU A 59 4.32 11.21 6.03
CA LEU A 59 2.94 11.19 5.52
C LEU A 59 2.61 9.81 4.96
N LEU A 60 3.54 9.19 4.22
CA LEU A 60 3.39 7.84 3.68
C LEU A 60 3.16 6.84 4.80
N ASP A 61 4.00 6.85 5.83
CA ASP A 61 3.91 5.92 6.96
C ASP A 61 2.58 6.11 7.70
N SER A 62 2.20 7.35 8.00
CA SER A 62 0.89 7.65 8.60
C SER A 62 -0.29 7.15 7.76
N MET A 63 -0.20 7.25 6.42
CA MET A 63 -1.23 6.75 5.52
C MET A 63 -1.29 5.23 5.43
N ILE A 64 -0.14 4.55 5.49
CA ILE A 64 -0.06 3.09 5.50
C ILE A 64 -0.66 2.58 6.81
N GLU A 65 -0.18 3.07 7.96
CA GLU A 65 -0.64 2.66 9.29
C GLU A 65 -2.15 2.89 9.48
N SER A 66 -2.67 4.01 8.98
CA SER A 66 -4.10 4.33 9.09
C SER A 66 -4.98 3.66 8.03
N GLY A 67 -4.40 2.97 7.03
CA GLY A 67 -5.13 2.39 5.89
C GLY A 67 -5.68 3.43 4.91
N LYS A 68 -5.24 4.69 5.01
CA LYS A 68 -5.70 5.81 4.18
C LYS A 68 -4.95 5.93 2.85
N PHE A 69 -3.87 5.18 2.64
CA PHE A 69 -3.07 5.23 1.40
C PHE A 69 -3.93 5.12 0.13
N PHE A 70 -4.75 4.08 0.01
CA PHE A 70 -5.57 3.85 -1.18
C PHE A 70 -6.63 4.95 -1.42
N PRO A 71 -7.46 5.32 -0.44
CA PRO A 71 -8.38 6.46 -0.57
C PRO A 71 -7.68 7.78 -0.89
N TYR A 72 -6.45 7.99 -0.39
CA TYR A 72 -5.67 9.19 -0.64
C TYR A 72 -5.16 9.24 -2.08
N VAL A 73 -4.70 8.12 -2.63
CA VAL A 73 -4.25 8.01 -4.03
C VAL A 73 -5.42 8.19 -5.01
N SER A 74 -6.60 7.62 -4.73
CA SER A 74 -7.78 7.77 -5.59
C SER A 74 -9.11 7.51 -4.86
N ASP A 75 -10.11 8.35 -5.13
CA ASP A 75 -11.50 8.20 -4.64
C ASP A 75 -12.24 6.95 -5.17
N ASN A 76 -11.59 6.21 -6.08
CA ASN A 76 -12.08 4.92 -6.56
C ASN A 76 -11.83 3.77 -5.59
N PHE A 77 -10.93 3.97 -4.63
CA PHE A 77 -10.68 3.01 -3.57
C PHE A 77 -11.40 3.41 -2.29
N LYS A 78 -11.81 2.41 -1.52
CA LYS A 78 -12.37 2.60 -0.19
C LYS A 78 -11.77 1.57 0.76
N MET A 79 -11.36 2.00 1.95
CA MET A 79 -11.06 1.08 3.05
C MET A 79 -12.37 0.64 3.67
N GLU A 80 -12.69 -0.64 3.55
CA GLU A 80 -13.91 -1.24 4.09
C GLU A 80 -13.69 -1.71 5.53
N GLU A 81 -12.52 -2.28 5.83
CA GLU A 81 -12.20 -2.83 7.13
C GLU A 81 -10.70 -2.75 7.41
N LYS A 82 -10.35 -2.64 8.69
CA LYS A 82 -8.99 -2.69 9.23
C LYS A 82 -8.98 -3.60 10.46
N LYS A 83 -8.04 -4.54 10.53
CA LYS A 83 -7.76 -5.34 11.73
C LYS A 83 -6.27 -5.39 11.99
N SER A 84 -5.87 -5.14 13.23
CA SER A 84 -4.46 -5.17 13.66
C SER A 84 -4.28 -6.23 14.72
N PHE A 85 -3.15 -6.92 14.66
CA PHE A 85 -2.74 -7.95 15.59
C PHE A 85 -1.31 -7.67 16.04
N GLU A 86 -1.04 -7.93 17.31
CA GLU A 86 0.32 -7.94 17.86
C GLU A 86 0.93 -9.34 17.64
N GLY A 87 2.22 -9.37 17.29
CA GLY A 87 2.93 -10.60 16.99
C GLY A 87 3.15 -10.83 15.50
N ASP A 88 3.74 -11.98 15.19
CA ASP A 88 4.08 -12.38 13.82
C ASP A 88 2.83 -12.76 12.98
N GLU A 89 3.06 -13.12 11.72
CA GLU A 89 2.01 -13.55 10.77
C GLU A 89 1.26 -14.83 11.21
N PHE A 90 1.74 -15.53 12.25
CA PHE A 90 1.14 -16.73 12.84
C PHE A 90 0.48 -16.46 14.20
N GLY A 91 0.46 -15.21 14.66
CA GLY A 91 -0.11 -14.81 15.95
C GLY A 91 0.78 -15.15 17.15
N ASN A 92 2.07 -15.43 16.93
CA ASN A 92 3.01 -15.60 18.02
C ASN A 92 3.40 -14.22 18.55
N VAL A 93 2.99 -13.94 19.78
CA VAL A 93 3.48 -12.78 20.53
C VAL A 93 4.88 -13.11 21.04
N MET A 94 5.90 -12.62 20.35
CA MET A 94 7.30 -12.83 20.74
C MET A 94 7.69 -11.80 21.80
N GLU A 95 8.01 -12.25 23.02
CA GLU A 95 8.55 -11.36 24.06
C GLU A 95 9.77 -10.59 23.53
N GLY A 96 9.70 -9.26 23.55
CA GLY A 96 10.78 -8.38 23.10
C GLY A 96 10.76 -8.00 21.61
N ARG A 97 9.87 -8.56 20.79
CA ARG A 97 9.63 -8.10 19.41
C ARG A 97 8.26 -7.44 19.29
N ASN A 98 8.25 -6.12 19.04
CA ASN A 98 7.00 -5.41 18.72
C ASN A 98 6.77 -5.47 17.20
N GLU A 99 6.58 -6.68 16.68
CA GLU A 99 6.07 -6.84 15.32
C GLU A 99 4.55 -6.69 15.40
N SER A 100 3.98 -5.95 14.45
CA SER A 100 2.52 -5.89 14.32
C SER A 100 2.13 -6.10 12.87
N ILE A 101 1.08 -6.89 12.70
CA ILE A 101 0.48 -7.16 11.41
C ILE A 101 -0.90 -6.52 11.33
N THR A 102 -1.12 -5.73 10.29
CA THR A 102 -2.40 -5.09 10.02
C THR A 102 -2.94 -5.53 8.67
N PHE A 103 -4.17 -6.02 8.67
CA PHE A 103 -4.93 -6.37 7.49
C PHE A 103 -5.90 -5.24 7.15
N PHE A 104 -5.90 -4.85 5.88
CA PHE A 104 -6.88 -3.90 5.33
C PHE A 104 -7.69 -4.58 4.23
N LEU A 105 -9.01 -4.43 4.30
CA LEU A 105 -9.90 -4.77 3.20
C LEU A 105 -10.13 -3.50 2.37
N ILE A 106 -9.60 -3.47 1.15
CA ILE A 106 -9.74 -2.35 0.23
C ILE A 106 -10.64 -2.74 -0.94
N SER A 107 -11.67 -1.95 -1.24
CA SER A 107 -12.49 -2.13 -2.44
C SER A 107 -12.08 -1.16 -3.55
N SER A 108 -12.23 -1.58 -4.82
CA SER A 108 -12.04 -0.71 -5.98
C SER A 108 -13.26 -0.71 -6.90
N LYS A 109 -13.81 0.48 -7.14
CA LYS A 109 -14.96 0.67 -8.04
C LYS A 109 -14.59 0.48 -9.52
N VAL A 110 -13.31 0.64 -9.87
CA VAL A 110 -12.83 0.59 -11.27
C VAL A 110 -12.89 -0.83 -11.82
N ASN A 111 -12.41 -1.81 -11.07
CA ASN A 111 -12.36 -3.21 -11.52
C ASN A 111 -13.28 -4.14 -10.72
N LYS A 112 -14.07 -3.60 -9.78
CA LYS A 112 -15.03 -4.34 -8.94
C LYS A 112 -14.35 -5.47 -8.14
N THR A 113 -13.16 -5.16 -7.63
CA THR A 113 -12.28 -6.08 -6.90
C THR A 113 -12.07 -5.60 -5.47
N PHE A 114 -12.02 -6.55 -4.55
CA PHE A 114 -11.53 -6.39 -3.20
C PHE A 114 -10.09 -6.88 -3.10
N TYR A 115 -9.29 -6.19 -2.29
CA TYR A 115 -7.91 -6.52 -1.98
C TYR A 115 -7.79 -6.70 -0.47
N ILE A 116 -7.16 -7.80 -0.06
CA ILE A 116 -6.62 -7.97 1.28
C ILE A 116 -5.19 -7.45 1.20
N VAL A 117 -4.94 -6.34 1.85
CA VAL A 117 -3.63 -5.71 1.95
C VAL A 117 -3.07 -5.99 3.34
N VAL A 118 -1.79 -6.33 3.40
CA VAL A 118 -1.07 -6.58 4.64
C VAL A 118 -0.06 -5.46 4.83
N TYR A 119 -0.03 -4.90 6.03
CA TYR A 119 1.07 -4.08 6.53
C TYR A 119 1.74 -4.79 7.70
N ILE A 120 3.05 -5.00 7.59
CA ILE A 120 3.90 -5.52 8.65
C ILE A 120 4.77 -4.37 9.12
N ASN A 121 4.66 -3.99 10.40
CA ASN A 121 5.53 -3.02 11.04
C ASN A 121 6.59 -3.78 11.83
N ASN A 122 7.84 -3.70 11.37
CA ASN A 122 8.99 -4.31 12.01
C ASN A 122 9.89 -3.23 12.60
N LYS A 123 10.30 -3.39 13.86
CA LYS A 123 11.17 -2.43 14.57
C LYS A 123 12.54 -2.22 13.92
N ASP A 124 13.00 -3.13 13.07
CA ASP A 124 14.26 -3.03 12.32
C ASP A 124 14.12 -2.24 11.00
N GLY A 125 12.92 -1.71 10.71
CA GLY A 125 12.62 -0.96 9.50
C GLY A 125 12.28 -1.84 8.29
N ASN A 126 12.22 -3.15 8.47
CA ASN A 126 11.90 -4.11 7.41
C ASN A 126 10.38 -4.25 7.18
N ASP A 127 9.72 -3.10 7.01
CA ASP A 127 8.27 -3.00 6.90
C ASP A 127 7.75 -3.56 5.57
N GLY A 128 6.72 -4.40 5.64
CA GLY A 128 6.02 -4.94 4.48
C GLY A 128 4.74 -4.18 4.18
N PHE A 129 4.46 -3.81 2.92
CA PHE A 129 3.16 -3.26 2.52
C PHE A 129 2.75 -3.76 1.13
N TYR A 130 1.98 -4.86 1.11
CA TYR A 130 1.70 -5.64 -0.09
C TYR A 130 0.26 -6.16 -0.17
N VAL A 131 -0.16 -6.57 -1.37
CA VAL A 131 -1.44 -7.25 -1.58
C VAL A 131 -1.24 -8.72 -1.27
N HIS A 132 -1.90 -9.24 -0.23
CA HIS A 132 -1.87 -10.67 0.07
C HIS A 132 -2.87 -11.45 -0.80
N LYS A 133 -4.06 -10.88 -1.05
CA LYS A 133 -5.09 -11.54 -1.85
C LYS A 133 -5.96 -10.54 -2.57
N LYS A 134 -6.54 -10.93 -3.71
CA LYS A 134 -7.61 -10.16 -4.35
C LYS A 134 -8.71 -11.07 -4.88
N PHE A 135 -9.94 -10.56 -4.89
CA PHE A 135 -11.10 -11.30 -5.36
C PHE A 135 -12.18 -10.33 -5.85
N LYS A 136 -12.97 -10.76 -6.83
CA LYS A 136 -14.11 -9.97 -7.29
C LYS A 136 -15.28 -10.15 -6.33
N SER A 137 -16.11 -9.12 -6.19
CA SER A 137 -17.45 -9.32 -5.61
C SER A 137 -18.14 -10.40 -6.43
N LYS A 138 -18.59 -11.48 -5.79
CA LYS A 138 -19.58 -12.34 -6.44
C LYS A 138 -20.81 -11.48 -6.68
N LYS A 139 -21.33 -11.54 -7.91
CA LYS A 139 -22.67 -11.02 -8.21
C LYS A 139 -23.70 -11.93 -7.56
#